data_AF-A0A378MX10-F1
#
_entry.id   AF-A0A378MX10-F1
#
_cell.length_a   1.000
_cell.length_b   1.000
_cell.length_c   1.000
_cell.angle_alpha   90.00
_cell.angle_beta   90.00
_cell.angle_gamma   90.00
#
_symmetry.space_group_name_H-M   'P 1'
#
loop_
_entity.id
_entity.type
_entity.pdbx_description
1 polymer ?
#
loop_
_entity_poly.entity_id
_entity_poly.type
_entity_poly.pdbx_seq_one_letter_code
_entity_poly.pdbx_strand_id
1 'polypeptide(L)'
;MPFQLTFCQQAGNQHQKNQDALFNGKAVYQWQLKNAESYLLDNDKVIFGVADGVSSHPRNHLASHYLMALLSQCQSLDSQWLRQAHGDFCEKLAKDYFGASCTFVACELHHNGRGRMVNVGDSRAYKITANGEWQQLSFDHTILAEMKQKGLVKEGSNYASMYNGLTDCIVADLTPMISAFI
;
A
#
# COMPACT_ATOMS: atom_id res chain seq x y z
N MET A 1 4.03 12.51 -23.17
CA MET A 1 2.67 12.85 -22.70
C MET A 1 2.71 12.86 -21.18
N PRO A 2 2.19 13.91 -20.53
CA PRO A 2 2.22 13.99 -19.08
C PRO A 2 1.30 12.92 -18.46
N PHE A 3 1.65 12.45 -17.27
CA PHE A 3 0.76 11.61 -16.49
C PHE A 3 -0.29 12.47 -15.79
N GLN A 4 -1.56 12.07 -15.86
CA GLN A 4 -2.62 12.65 -15.04
C GLN A 4 -2.86 11.75 -13.83
N LEU A 5 -2.52 12.25 -12.64
CA LEU A 5 -2.75 11.54 -11.37
C LEU A 5 -3.90 12.20 -10.64
N THR A 6 -4.95 11.44 -10.36
CA THR A 6 -6.10 11.88 -9.57
C THR A 6 -6.14 11.11 -8.25
N PHE A 7 -6.33 11.81 -7.15
CA PHE A 7 -6.34 11.22 -5.80
C PHE A 7 -7.42 11.84 -4.92
N CYS A 8 -7.92 11.07 -3.96
CA CYS A 8 -8.83 11.49 -2.91
C CYS A 8 -8.55 10.67 -1.64
N GLN A 9 -9.00 11.15 -0.49
CA GLN A 9 -8.93 10.43 0.78
C GLN A 9 -10.12 10.76 1.66
N GLN A 10 -10.60 9.79 2.42
CA GLN A 10 -11.65 9.99 3.42
C GLN A 10 -11.48 8.99 4.56
N ALA A 11 -11.34 9.48 5.80
CA ALA A 11 -11.18 8.65 7.00
C ALA A 11 -12.47 7.92 7.42
N GLY A 12 -13.60 8.22 6.78
CA GLY A 12 -14.93 7.76 7.20
C GLY A 12 -15.48 8.53 8.40
N ASN A 13 -16.77 8.34 8.68
CA ASN A 13 -17.50 9.15 9.67
C ASN A 13 -17.16 8.83 11.13
N GLN A 14 -16.44 7.73 11.39
CA GLN A 14 -16.24 7.20 12.75
C GLN A 14 -14.80 7.38 13.26
N HIS A 15 -13.88 7.90 12.45
CA HIS A 15 -12.47 7.95 12.79
C HIS A 15 -12.00 9.40 13.01
N GLN A 16 -11.36 9.64 14.17
CA GLN A 16 -10.76 10.95 14.49
C GLN A 16 -9.47 11.22 13.70
N LYS A 17 -8.82 10.18 13.17
CA LYS A 17 -7.59 10.29 12.36
C LYS A 17 -7.68 9.34 11.17
N ASN A 18 -7.22 9.79 10.01
CA ASN A 18 -7.04 8.90 8.88
C ASN A 18 -5.80 8.03 9.11
N GLN A 19 -5.97 6.71 9.04
CA GLN A 19 -4.86 5.76 9.09
C GLN A 19 -4.26 5.52 7.71
N ASP A 20 -4.95 5.94 6.64
CA ASP A 20 -4.48 5.82 5.26
C ASP A 20 -3.55 6.97 4.91
N ALA A 21 -2.43 6.65 4.28
CA ALA A 21 -1.54 7.61 3.67
C ALA A 21 -1.39 7.31 2.17
N LEU A 22 -1.15 8.34 1.38
CA LEU A 22 -0.82 8.19 -0.03
C LEU A 22 0.34 9.08 -0.44
N PHE A 23 1.08 8.64 -1.45
CA PHE A 23 2.04 9.45 -2.19
C PHE A 23 1.58 9.50 -3.65
N ASN A 24 1.35 10.70 -4.16
CA ASN A 24 0.77 10.91 -5.50
C ASN A 24 1.83 11.27 -6.56
N GLY A 25 3.09 10.94 -6.34
CA GLY A 25 4.19 11.36 -7.22
C GLY A 25 4.71 12.78 -6.99
N LYS A 26 4.08 13.57 -6.11
CA LYS A 26 4.51 14.93 -5.77
C LYS A 26 4.64 15.17 -4.27
N ALA A 27 3.66 14.72 -3.49
CA ALA A 27 3.60 14.95 -2.05
C ALA A 27 2.93 13.77 -1.32
N VAL A 28 3.27 13.65 -0.04
CA VAL A 28 2.69 12.67 0.88
C VAL A 28 1.51 13.29 1.59
N TYR A 29 0.44 12.51 1.71
CA TYR A 29 -0.84 12.98 2.20
C TYR A 29 -1.53 11.99 3.12
N GLN A 30 -2.20 12.53 4.14
CA GLN A 30 -2.99 11.80 5.14
C GLN A 30 -4.11 12.72 5.66
N TRP A 31 -5.08 13.04 4.81
CA TRP A 31 -6.20 13.90 5.19
C TRP A 31 -7.38 13.13 5.75
N GLN A 32 -8.13 13.75 6.66
CA GLN A 32 -9.43 13.24 7.08
C GLN A 32 -10.46 13.24 5.95
N LEU A 33 -10.48 14.31 5.14
CA LEU A 33 -11.31 14.42 3.96
C LEU A 33 -10.57 15.23 2.91
N LYS A 34 -10.43 14.65 1.72
CA LYS A 34 -9.86 15.28 0.54
C LYS A 34 -10.68 14.87 -0.67
N ASN A 35 -11.40 15.86 -1.21
CA ASN A 35 -12.06 15.72 -2.51
C ASN A 35 -11.05 15.43 -3.62
N ALA A 36 -11.52 14.78 -4.67
CA ALA A 36 -10.70 14.44 -5.82
C ALA A 36 -9.97 15.67 -6.39
N GLU A 37 -8.66 15.54 -6.52
CA GLU A 37 -7.80 16.54 -7.16
C GLU A 37 -6.89 15.82 -8.16
N SER A 38 -6.59 16.50 -9.27
CA SER A 38 -5.71 16.00 -10.32
C SER A 38 -4.44 16.83 -10.43
N TYR A 39 -3.31 16.17 -10.66
CA TYR A 39 -2.08 16.79 -11.12
C TYR A 39 -1.65 16.25 -12.48
N LEU A 40 -1.05 17.13 -13.27
CA LEU A 40 -0.27 16.74 -14.44
C LEU A 40 1.20 16.69 -14.04
N LEU A 41 1.83 15.54 -14.22
CA LEU A 41 3.24 15.32 -13.96
C LEU A 41 3.95 15.08 -15.29
N ASP A 42 4.82 16.02 -15.67
CA ASP A 42 5.63 15.96 -16.89
C ASP A 42 7.00 15.35 -16.58
N ASN A 43 6.99 14.09 -16.17
CA ASN A 43 8.19 13.31 -15.83
C ASN A 43 8.32 12.11 -16.75
N ASP A 44 9.53 11.56 -16.85
CA ASP A 44 9.76 10.34 -17.65
C ASP A 44 9.07 9.09 -17.09
N LYS A 45 8.80 9.12 -15.80
CA LYS A 45 8.04 8.11 -15.07
C LYS A 45 7.37 8.74 -13.86
N VAL A 46 6.41 8.02 -13.30
CA VAL A 46 5.77 8.38 -12.03
C VAL A 46 5.84 7.23 -11.06
N ILE A 47 6.04 7.56 -9.78
CA ILE A 47 5.91 6.63 -8.66
C ILE A 47 4.78 7.15 -7.78
N PHE A 48 3.84 6.28 -7.44
CA PHE A 48 2.73 6.60 -6.56
C PHE A 48 2.32 5.37 -5.77
N GLY A 49 1.67 5.56 -4.63
CA GLY A 49 1.25 4.45 -3.80
C GLY A 49 0.34 4.88 -2.67
N VAL A 50 -0.20 3.87 -2.00
CA VAL A 50 -1.03 4.02 -0.80
C VAL A 50 -0.57 3.02 0.27
N ALA A 51 -0.80 3.37 1.51
CA ALA A 51 -0.63 2.50 2.67
C ALA A 51 -1.79 2.73 3.64
N ASP A 52 -2.37 1.65 4.15
CA ASP A 52 -3.41 1.65 5.19
C ASP A 52 -2.77 1.21 6.51
N GLY A 53 -2.93 2.00 7.56
CA GLY A 53 -2.47 1.66 8.90
C GLY A 53 -3.29 0.54 9.53
N VAL A 54 -2.71 -0.66 9.65
CA VAL A 54 -3.38 -1.86 10.19
C VAL A 54 -3.58 -1.71 11.69
N SER A 55 -4.82 -1.68 12.21
CA SER A 55 -5.23 -1.38 13.60
C SER A 55 -4.67 -2.24 14.77
N SER A 56 -3.43 -2.72 14.68
CA SER A 56 -2.64 -3.38 15.73
C SER A 56 -2.10 -2.45 16.83
N HIS A 57 -1.99 -1.14 16.59
CA HIS A 57 -1.35 -0.17 17.49
C HIS A 57 -2.03 1.22 17.41
N PRO A 58 -2.15 1.99 18.51
CA PRO A 58 -2.86 3.29 18.49
C PRO A 58 -2.26 4.35 17.54
N ARG A 59 -1.04 4.15 17.05
CA ARG A 59 -0.31 5.08 16.18
C ARG A 59 -0.01 4.58 14.76
N ASN A 60 -0.82 3.67 14.22
CA ASN A 60 -0.61 3.14 12.86
C ASN A 60 -0.68 4.16 11.72
N HIS A 61 -1.35 5.30 11.93
CA HIS A 61 -1.27 6.42 10.99
C HIS A 61 0.18 6.90 10.78
N LEU A 62 1.07 6.75 11.77
CA LEU A 62 2.49 7.06 11.62
C LEU A 62 3.22 6.03 10.75
N ALA A 63 2.82 4.77 10.80
CA ALA A 63 3.38 3.70 9.97
C ALA A 63 3.12 3.99 8.48
N SER A 64 1.84 4.11 8.10
CA SER A 64 1.47 4.40 6.71
C SER A 64 2.09 5.71 6.20
N HIS A 65 2.06 6.78 7.01
CA HIS A 65 2.65 8.06 6.64
C HIS A 65 4.17 7.97 6.45
N TYR A 66 4.90 7.29 7.34
CA TYR A 66 6.34 7.18 7.21
C TYR A 66 6.75 6.34 5.99
N LEU A 67 6.03 5.25 5.70
CA LEU A 67 6.29 4.45 4.51
C LEU A 67 6.05 5.24 3.22
N MET A 68 5.02 6.08 3.16
CA MET A 68 4.83 7.01 2.03
C MET A 68 5.92 8.09 1.95
N ALA A 69 6.46 8.53 3.08
CA ALA A 69 7.62 9.43 3.10
C ALA A 69 8.88 8.76 2.51
N LEU A 70 9.13 7.50 2.82
CA LEU A 70 10.19 6.72 2.18
C LEU A 70 9.92 6.55 0.67
N LEU A 71 8.68 6.24 0.28
CA LEU A 71 8.28 6.12 -1.13
C LEU A 71 8.50 7.43 -1.91
N SER A 72 8.29 8.58 -1.28
CA SER A 72 8.52 9.89 -1.92
C SER A 72 9.97 10.16 -2.32
N GLN A 73 10.91 9.42 -1.73
CA GLN A 73 12.34 9.49 -2.04
C GLN A 73 12.78 8.35 -2.96
N CYS A 74 11.88 7.41 -3.27
CA CYS A 74 12.17 6.26 -4.13
C CYS A 74 12.50 6.69 -5.55
N GLN A 75 13.65 6.24 -6.05
CA GLN A 75 14.08 6.49 -7.43
C GLN A 75 13.79 5.30 -8.35
N SER A 76 13.64 4.09 -7.83
CA SER A 76 13.33 2.87 -8.59
C SER A 76 12.54 1.94 -7.70
N LEU A 77 11.27 1.71 -8.04
CA LEU A 77 10.42 0.82 -7.26
C LEU A 77 10.73 -0.64 -7.60
N ASP A 78 11.13 -1.41 -6.60
CA ASP A 78 11.23 -2.87 -6.66
C ASP A 78 11.21 -3.46 -5.25
N SER A 79 11.32 -4.78 -5.17
CA SER A 79 11.30 -5.48 -3.88
C SER A 79 12.58 -5.31 -3.06
N GLN A 80 13.70 -4.97 -3.70
CA GLN A 80 14.93 -4.65 -2.98
C GLN A 80 14.82 -3.29 -2.29
N TRP A 81 14.24 -2.30 -2.98
CA TRP A 81 13.89 -1.02 -2.37
C TRP A 81 12.96 -1.22 -1.18
N LEU A 82 11.92 -2.06 -1.30
CA LEU A 82 10.99 -2.28 -0.18
C LEU A 82 11.69 -2.93 1.04
N ARG A 83 12.60 -3.88 0.82
CA ARG A 83 13.46 -4.45 1.88
C ARG A 83 14.29 -3.38 2.59
N GLN A 84 14.93 -2.49 1.84
CA GLN A 84 15.71 -1.41 2.44
C GLN A 84 14.81 -0.43 3.20
N ALA A 85 13.70 -0.01 2.59
CA ALA A 85 12.72 0.89 3.19
C ALA A 85 12.14 0.30 4.47
N HIS A 86 11.93 -1.03 4.55
CA HIS A 86 11.51 -1.69 5.80
C HIS A 86 12.59 -1.64 6.88
N GLY A 87 13.86 -1.74 6.53
CA GLY A 87 14.97 -1.50 7.46
C GLY A 87 14.90 -0.10 8.08
N ASP A 88 14.79 0.94 7.23
CA ASP A 88 14.69 2.34 7.65
C ASP A 88 13.40 2.60 8.46
N PHE A 89 12.31 1.88 8.11
CA PHE A 89 11.04 1.87 8.83
C PHE A 89 11.19 1.33 10.25
N CYS A 90 11.85 0.19 10.42
CA CYS A 90 12.12 -0.39 11.74
C CYS A 90 13.04 0.50 12.56
N GLU A 91 14.14 1.00 11.98
CA GLU A 91 15.06 1.91 12.68
C GLU A 91 14.33 3.15 13.22
N LYS A 92 13.40 3.69 12.42
CA LYS A 92 12.65 4.89 12.81
C LYS A 92 11.58 4.62 13.87
N LEU A 93 10.81 3.53 13.72
CA LEU A 93 9.55 3.36 14.43
C LEU A 93 9.61 2.30 15.54
N ALA A 94 10.46 1.29 15.44
CA ALA A 94 10.39 0.13 16.35
C ALA A 94 10.66 0.49 17.82
N LYS A 95 11.49 1.52 18.08
CA LYS A 95 11.80 1.95 19.45
C LYS A 95 10.60 2.54 20.19
N ASP A 96 9.85 3.43 19.53
CA ASP A 96 8.77 4.21 20.16
C ASP A 96 7.37 3.67 19.82
N TYR A 97 7.25 2.90 18.74
CA TYR A 97 6.01 2.43 18.13
C TYR A 97 6.12 0.97 17.68
N PHE A 98 6.73 0.13 18.52
CA PHE A 98 6.84 -1.31 18.27
C PHE A 98 5.47 -1.92 17.90
N GLY A 99 5.45 -2.74 16.85
CA GLY A 99 4.24 -3.37 16.33
C GLY A 99 3.33 -2.46 15.49
N ALA A 100 3.64 -1.17 15.37
CA ALA A 100 2.93 -0.30 14.43
C ALA A 100 3.12 -0.82 13.00
N SER A 101 2.01 -0.96 12.28
CA SER A 101 2.04 -1.62 10.97
C SER A 101 1.11 -0.98 9.96
N CYS A 102 1.40 -1.26 8.69
CA CYS A 102 0.59 -0.81 7.57
C CYS A 102 0.67 -1.79 6.39
N THR A 103 -0.34 -1.75 5.53
CA THR A 103 -0.27 -2.30 4.18
C THR A 103 0.60 -1.41 3.31
N PHE A 104 0.88 -1.86 2.10
CA PHE A 104 1.57 -1.08 1.09
C PHE A 104 1.15 -1.54 -0.29
N VAL A 105 0.83 -0.61 -1.18
CA VAL A 105 0.81 -0.89 -2.62
C VAL A 105 1.33 0.33 -3.36
N ALA A 106 2.31 0.14 -4.23
CA ALA A 106 2.89 1.21 -5.04
C ALA A 106 3.12 0.75 -6.47
N CYS A 107 3.13 1.72 -7.38
CA CYS A 107 3.40 1.52 -8.79
C CYS A 107 4.44 2.53 -9.28
N GLU A 108 5.41 2.05 -10.04
CA GLU A 108 6.24 2.85 -10.94
C GLU A 108 5.72 2.65 -12.36
N LEU A 109 5.43 3.73 -13.09
CA LEU A 109 4.89 3.66 -14.45
C LEU A 109 5.68 4.59 -15.40
N HIS A 110 6.06 4.06 -16.56
CA HIS A 110 6.73 4.75 -17.66
C HIS A 110 5.73 5.04 -18.79
N HIS A 111 6.00 6.01 -19.68
CA HIS A 111 4.99 6.43 -20.70
C HIS A 111 4.69 5.36 -21.73
N ASN A 112 5.59 4.38 -21.90
CA ASN A 112 5.36 3.22 -22.74
C ASN A 112 4.35 2.22 -22.13
N GLY A 113 3.75 2.55 -20.98
CA GLY A 113 2.77 1.73 -20.29
C GLY A 113 3.37 0.56 -19.50
N ARG A 114 4.70 0.46 -19.44
CA ARG A 114 5.41 -0.54 -18.63
C ARG A 114 5.77 0.05 -17.28
N GLY A 115 5.89 -0.84 -16.30
CA GLY A 115 6.10 -0.42 -14.93
C GLY A 115 6.35 -1.59 -14.01
N ARG A 116 6.44 -1.27 -12.74
CA ARG A 116 6.55 -2.23 -11.64
C ARG A 116 5.49 -1.92 -10.62
N MET A 117 5.02 -2.95 -9.94
CA MET A 117 4.09 -2.83 -8.83
C MET A 117 4.61 -3.71 -7.71
N VAL A 118 4.56 -3.18 -6.49
CA VAL A 118 4.93 -3.91 -5.28
C VAL A 118 3.78 -3.74 -4.30
N ASN A 119 3.29 -4.83 -3.72
CA ASN A 119 2.25 -4.78 -2.70
C ASN A 119 2.53 -5.73 -1.54
N VAL A 120 2.08 -5.33 -0.35
CA VAL A 120 2.09 -6.10 0.91
C VAL A 120 0.79 -5.77 1.66
N GLY A 121 0.10 -6.78 2.17
CA GLY A 121 -1.25 -6.63 2.73
C GLY A 121 -2.34 -6.69 1.67
N ASP A 122 -3.49 -6.11 1.96
CA ASP A 122 -4.72 -6.21 1.16
C ASP A 122 -5.13 -4.90 0.45
N SER A 123 -4.29 -3.87 0.50
CA SER A 123 -4.45 -2.71 -0.40
C SER A 123 -4.20 -3.12 -1.85
N ARG A 124 -5.01 -2.58 -2.77
CA ARG A 124 -5.11 -3.11 -4.12
C ARG A 124 -4.69 -2.14 -5.22
N ALA A 125 -4.10 -2.70 -6.28
CA ALA A 125 -3.85 -2.02 -7.53
C ALA A 125 -4.65 -2.67 -8.66
N TYR A 126 -5.32 -1.84 -9.46
CA TYR A 126 -6.09 -2.28 -10.61
C TYR A 126 -5.60 -1.59 -11.89
N LYS A 127 -5.58 -2.34 -12.98
CA LYS A 127 -5.53 -1.80 -14.34
C LYS A 127 -6.93 -1.80 -14.91
N ILE A 128 -7.37 -0.64 -15.38
CA ILE A 128 -8.65 -0.49 -16.09
C ILE A 128 -8.32 -0.24 -17.56
N THR A 129 -8.83 -1.11 -18.46
CA THR A 129 -8.60 -0.96 -19.90
C THR A 129 -9.44 0.17 -20.48
N ALA A 130 -9.11 0.63 -21.70
CA ALA A 130 -9.92 1.62 -22.40
C ALA A 130 -11.38 1.17 -22.64
N ASN A 131 -11.61 -0.15 -22.63
CA ASN A 131 -12.94 -0.74 -22.76
C ASN A 131 -13.67 -0.89 -21.40
N GLY A 132 -13.05 -0.46 -20.30
CA GLY A 132 -13.63 -0.51 -18.96
C GLY A 132 -13.44 -1.86 -18.25
N GLU A 133 -12.56 -2.74 -18.73
CA GLU A 133 -12.30 -4.02 -18.06
C GLU A 133 -11.35 -3.82 -16.89
N TRP A 134 -11.70 -4.41 -15.74
CA TRP A 134 -10.90 -4.33 -14.52
C TRP A 134 -10.04 -5.57 -14.36
N GLN A 135 -8.73 -5.37 -14.20
CA GLN A 135 -7.78 -6.41 -13.87
C GLN A 135 -7.08 -6.04 -12.57
N GLN A 136 -7.27 -6.83 -11.52
CA GLN A 136 -6.47 -6.70 -10.30
C GLN A 136 -5.03 -7.14 -10.60
N LEU A 137 -4.07 -6.26 -10.31
CA LEU A 137 -2.64 -6.56 -10.47
C LEU A 137 -2.00 -7.01 -9.16
N SER A 138 -2.51 -6.53 -8.02
CA SER A 138 -2.03 -6.91 -6.68
C SER A 138 -2.58 -8.25 -6.23
N PHE A 139 -1.89 -8.90 -5.31
CA PHE A 139 -2.39 -10.06 -4.58
C PHE A 139 -2.77 -9.67 -3.15
N ASP A 140 -3.99 -9.98 -2.70
CA ASP A 140 -4.37 -9.70 -1.32
C ASP A 140 -3.62 -10.68 -0.39
N HIS A 141 -2.76 -10.17 0.49
CA HIS A 141 -2.08 -11.01 1.49
C HIS A 141 -3.00 -11.25 2.70
N THR A 142 -4.06 -12.03 2.45
CA THR A 142 -5.03 -12.47 3.47
C THR A 142 -5.07 -13.99 3.54
N ILE A 143 -5.47 -14.52 4.69
CA ILE A 143 -5.60 -15.98 4.89
C ILE A 143 -6.48 -16.59 3.80
N LEU A 144 -7.62 -15.96 3.48
CA LEU A 144 -8.55 -16.45 2.46
C LEU A 144 -7.93 -16.45 1.06
N ALA A 145 -7.22 -15.39 0.67
CA ALA A 145 -6.61 -15.28 -0.64
C ALA A 145 -5.51 -16.33 -0.85
N GLU A 146 -4.67 -16.56 0.16
CA GLU A 146 -3.68 -17.65 0.14
C GLU A 146 -4.34 -19.03 0.05
N MET A 147 -5.40 -19.27 0.82
CA MET A 147 -6.14 -20.53 0.75
C MET A 147 -6.73 -20.75 -0.64
N LYS A 148 -7.26 -19.71 -1.30
CA LYS A 148 -7.74 -19.78 -2.68
C LYS A 148 -6.62 -20.15 -3.64
N GLN A 149 -5.46 -19.50 -3.53
CA GLN A 149 -4.29 -19.79 -4.37
C GLN A 149 -3.81 -21.25 -4.22
N LYS A 150 -3.91 -21.80 -3.02
CA LYS A 150 -3.55 -23.19 -2.70
C LYS A 150 -4.65 -24.21 -3.03
N GLY A 151 -5.79 -23.79 -3.58
CA GLY A 151 -6.92 -24.67 -3.89
C GLY A 151 -7.64 -25.24 -2.66
N LEU A 152 -7.48 -24.59 -1.50
CA LEU A 152 -8.06 -25.03 -0.22
C LEU A 152 -9.46 -24.45 0.04
N VAL A 153 -9.96 -23.62 -0.88
CA VAL A 153 -11.26 -22.99 -0.80
C VAL A 153 -12.27 -23.74 -1.66
N LYS A 154 -13.45 -23.99 -1.09
CA LYS A 154 -14.59 -24.57 -1.78
C LYS A 154 -15.38 -23.45 -2.44
N GLU A 155 -15.66 -23.62 -3.74
CA GLU A 155 -16.47 -22.68 -4.51
C GLU A 155 -17.88 -22.53 -3.89
N GLY A 156 -18.42 -21.31 -3.94
CA GLY A 156 -19.75 -20.98 -3.39
C GLY A 156 -19.87 -21.02 -1.86
N SER A 157 -18.77 -21.20 -1.13
CA SER A 157 -18.78 -21.24 0.34
C SER A 157 -18.51 -19.86 0.95
N ASN A 158 -19.26 -19.52 2.01
CA ASN A 158 -18.98 -18.34 2.84
C ASN A 158 -17.93 -18.69 3.90
N TYR A 159 -16.92 -17.83 4.04
CA TYR A 159 -15.88 -17.96 5.05
C TYR A 159 -16.08 -16.92 6.15
N ALA A 160 -15.73 -17.27 7.39
CA ALA A 160 -15.81 -16.36 8.52
C ALA A 160 -14.91 -15.13 8.31
N SER A 161 -15.26 -13.99 8.90
CA SER A 161 -14.49 -12.73 8.74
C SER A 161 -13.03 -12.84 9.19
N MET A 162 -12.71 -13.77 10.11
CA MET A 162 -11.33 -14.05 10.53
C MET A 162 -10.40 -14.43 9.37
N TYR A 163 -10.94 -15.00 8.29
CA TYR A 163 -10.16 -15.36 7.10
C TYR A 163 -9.74 -14.14 6.26
N ASN A 164 -10.27 -12.95 6.56
CA ASN A 164 -9.76 -11.68 6.01
C ASN A 164 -8.56 -11.14 6.79
N GLY A 165 -8.08 -11.85 7.82
CA GLY A 165 -6.85 -11.48 8.52
C GLY A 165 -5.67 -11.41 7.56
N LEU A 166 -4.85 -10.37 7.70
CA LEU A 166 -3.64 -10.20 6.92
C LEU A 166 -2.63 -11.30 7.26
N THR A 167 -2.07 -11.92 6.23
CA THR A 167 -0.90 -12.79 6.36
C THR A 167 0.39 -11.98 6.29
N ASP A 168 0.35 -10.84 5.60
CA ASP A 168 1.50 -9.93 5.47
C ASP A 168 1.16 -8.46 5.69
N CYS A 169 2.06 -7.75 6.36
CA CYS A 169 2.06 -6.30 6.48
C CYS A 169 3.47 -5.78 6.76
N ILE A 170 3.71 -4.49 6.54
CA ILE A 170 4.95 -3.83 6.96
C ILE A 170 4.82 -3.50 8.44
N VAL A 171 5.70 -4.03 9.29
CA VAL A 171 5.62 -3.92 10.75
C VAL A 171 6.89 -3.31 11.34
N ALA A 172 6.75 -2.43 12.32
CA ALA A 172 7.87 -1.86 13.06
C ALA A 172 8.33 -2.89 14.10
N ASP A 173 9.43 -3.58 13.81
CA ASP A 173 9.97 -4.65 14.65
C ASP A 173 11.47 -4.41 14.93
N LEU A 174 11.95 -4.94 16.05
CA LEU A 174 13.37 -4.88 16.46
C LEU A 174 14.26 -5.72 15.55
N THR A 175 13.69 -6.73 14.88
CA THR A 175 14.36 -7.47 13.80
C THR A 175 13.65 -7.18 12.49
N PRO A 176 14.31 -6.56 11.49
CA PRO A 176 13.70 -6.32 10.19
C PRO A 176 13.55 -7.64 9.44
N MET A 177 12.41 -8.31 9.65
CA MET A 177 11.90 -9.33 8.76
C MET A 177 10.67 -8.76 8.08
N ILE A 178 10.71 -8.57 6.77
CA ILE A 178 9.47 -8.43 6.02
C ILE A 178 8.77 -9.79 6.17
N SER A 179 7.56 -9.80 6.74
CA SER A 179 6.77 -11.04 6.77
C SER A 179 6.44 -11.52 5.35
N ALA A 180 6.39 -10.59 4.40
CA ALA A 180 6.10 -10.83 2.99
C ALA A 180 7.23 -11.56 2.26
N PHE A 181 6.94 -12.79 1.85
CA PHE A 181 7.57 -13.38 0.69
C PHE A 181 7.09 -12.60 -0.54
N ILE A 182 8.02 -11.85 -1.16
CA ILE A 182 7.77 -11.10 -2.41
C ILE A 182 7.30 -12.03 -3.52
#